data_AF-A0A415TQ47-F1
#
_entry.id   AF-A0A415TQ47-F1
#
_cell.length_a   1.000
_cell.length_b   1.000
_cell.length_c   1.000
_cell.angle_alpha   90.00
_cell.angle_beta   90.00
_cell.angle_gamma   90.00
#
_symmetry.space_group_name_H-M   'P 1'
#
loop_
_entity.id
_entity.type
_entity.pdbx_description
1 polymer ?
#
loop_
_entity_poly.entity_id
_entity_poly.type
_entity_poly.pdbx_seq_one_letter_code
_entity_poly.pdbx_strand_id
1 'polypeptide(L)' 'MVININNEKIELDNKEVQAAKTMVAKFISEVRKESFENNEPTFFFTALIIMHLMSQDAINMVCSLLGRQL' A
#
# COMPACT_ATOMS: atom_id res chain seq x y z
N MET A 1 3.30 -3.77 15.38
CA MET A 1 4.46 -3.42 14.52
C MET A 1 4.62 -1.91 14.57
N VAL A 2 5.83 -1.39 14.77
CA VAL A 2 6.06 0.07 14.77
C VAL A 2 6.58 0.47 13.39
N ILE A 3 5.90 1.41 12.73
CA ILE A 3 6.35 2.01 11.49
C ILE A 3 6.66 3.49 11.76
N ASN A 4 7.82 3.94 11.30
CA ASN A 4 8.19 5.35 11.33
C ASN A 4 7.80 5.97 9.99
N ILE A 5 6.90 6.96 10.01
CA ILE A 5 6.53 7.75 8.83
C ILE A 5 6.72 9.21 9.23
N ASN A 6 7.56 9.95 8.49
CA ASN A 6 7.80 11.38 8.67
C ASN A 6 8.02 11.80 10.15
N ASN A 7 8.88 11.04 10.84
CA ASN A 7 9.23 11.16 12.26
C ASN A 7 8.12 10.81 13.28
N GLU A 8 6.93 10.44 12.83
CA GLU A 8 5.87 9.89 13.67
C GLU A 8 6.03 8.38 13.83
N LYS A 9 5.81 7.90 15.06
CA LYS A 9 5.75 6.47 15.36
C LYS A 9 4.30 6.01 15.33
N ILE A 10 3.98 5.16 14.37
CA ILE A 10 2.66 4.54 14.28
C ILE A 10 2.77 3.11 14.80
N GLU A 11 2.10 2.86 15.92
CA GLU A 11 1.87 1.50 16.40
C GLU A 11 0.70 0.90 15.62
N LEU A 12 0.98 -0.20 14.93
CA LEU A 12 -0.02 -0.98 14.22
C LEU A 12 -0.32 -2.28 14.97
N ASP A 13 -1.59 -2.67 14.99
CA ASP A 13 -1.99 -3.97 15.49
C ASP A 13 -1.41 -5.09 14.61
N ASN A 14 -0.79 -6.08 15.25
CA ASN A 14 -0.08 -7.14 14.51
C ASN A 14 -1.05 -8.06 13.73
N LYS A 15 -2.28 -8.29 14.23
CA LYS A 15 -3.24 -9.14 13.51
C LYS A 15 -3.76 -8.40 12.27
N GLU A 16 -4.06 -7.11 12.40
CA GLU A 16 -4.46 -6.25 11.29
C GLU A 16 -3.36 -6.19 10.22
N VAL A 17 -2.09 -6.03 10.63
CA VAL A 17 -0.95 -6.02 9.70
C VAL A 17 -0.84 -7.32 8.90
N GLN A 18 -1.03 -8.48 9.54
CA GLN A 18 -0.94 -9.76 8.83
C GLN A 18 -2.12 -9.97 7.87
N ALA A 19 -3.34 -9.60 8.29
CA ALA A 19 -4.50 -9.64 7.42
C ALA A 19 -4.32 -8.71 6.20
N ALA A 20 -3.87 -7.47 6.42
CA ALA A 20 -3.59 -6.50 5.37
C ALA A 20 -2.51 -7.00 4.41
N LYS A 21 -1.39 -7.54 4.91
CA LYS A 21 -0.32 -8.13 4.08
C LYS A 21 -0.84 -9.25 3.19
N THR A 22 -1.71 -10.11 3.73
CA THR A 22 -2.29 -11.22 2.95
C THR A 22 -3.13 -10.70 1.79
N MET A 23 -3.96 -9.69 2.04
CA MET A 23 -4.82 -9.07 1.03
C MET A 23 -4.00 -8.35 -0.06
N VAL A 24 -3.02 -7.54 0.35
CA VAL A 24 -2.13 -6.81 -0.56
C VAL A 24 -1.29 -7.78 -1.39
N ALA A 25 -0.75 -8.84 -0.79
CA ALA A 25 0.02 -9.85 -1.51
C ALA A 25 -0.82 -10.56 -2.58
N LYS A 26 -2.09 -10.87 -2.27
CA LYS A 26 -3.02 -11.45 -3.24
C LYS A 26 -3.24 -10.51 -4.43
N PHE A 27 -3.53 -9.24 -4.17
CA PHE A 27 -3.71 -8.24 -5.23
C PHE A 27 -2.46 -8.10 -6.11
N ILE A 28 -1.28 -7.93 -5.49
CA ILE A 28 -0.01 -7.82 -6.23
C ILE A 28 0.23 -9.05 -7.10
N SER A 29 -0.08 -10.25 -6.58
CA SER A 29 0.05 -11.50 -7.33
C SER A 29 -0.89 -11.56 -8.53
N GLU A 30 -2.13 -11.09 -8.39
CA GLU A 30 -3.12 -11.04 -9.48
C GLU A 30 -2.70 -10.07 -10.58
N VAL A 31 -2.33 -8.83 -10.21
CA VAL A 31 -1.85 -7.83 -11.19
C VAL A 31 -0.58 -8.31 -11.89
N ARG A 32 0.36 -8.92 -11.15
CA ARG A 32 1.55 -9.53 -11.74
C ARG A 32 1.14 -10.57 -12.77
N LYS A 33 0.32 -11.55 -12.39
CA LYS A 33 -0.12 -12.62 -13.28
C LYS A 33 -0.71 -12.06 -14.57
N GLU A 34 -1.67 -11.15 -14.47
CA GLU A 34 -2.33 -10.52 -15.62
C GLU A 34 -1.33 -9.78 -16.52
N SER A 35 -0.43 -8.99 -15.93
CA SER A 35 0.59 -8.23 -16.68
C SER A 35 1.50 -9.13 -17.50
N PHE A 36 1.92 -10.27 -16.94
CA PHE A 36 2.81 -11.20 -17.63
C PHE A 36 2.07 -12.09 -18.63
N GLU A 37 0.82 -12.49 -18.35
CA GLU A 37 -0.02 -13.27 -19.27
C GLU A 37 -0.38 -12.48 -20.54
N ASN A 38 -0.53 -11.15 -20.42
CA ASN A 38 -0.84 -10.27 -21.53
C ASN A 38 0.39 -9.69 -22.26
N ASN A 39 1.62 -10.08 -21.88
CA ASN A 39 2.88 -9.51 -22.38
C ASN A 39 3.04 -8.00 -22.13
N GLU A 40 2.51 -7.50 -21.01
CA GLU A 40 2.56 -6.11 -20.58
C GLU A 40 3.35 -5.93 -19.26
N PRO A 41 4.65 -6.28 -19.19
CA PRO A 41 5.40 -6.22 -17.94
C PRO A 41 5.54 -4.80 -17.37
N THR A 42 5.46 -3.77 -18.21
CA THR A 42 5.45 -2.36 -17.80
C THR A 42 4.14 -1.97 -17.09
N PHE A 43 3.03 -2.67 -17.36
CA PHE A 43 1.77 -2.45 -16.64
C PHE A 43 1.91 -2.83 -15.17
N PHE A 44 2.59 -3.94 -14.84
CA PHE A 44 2.84 -4.32 -13.45
C PHE A 44 3.58 -3.21 -12.69
N PHE A 45 4.65 -2.66 -13.28
CA PHE A 45 5.39 -1.56 -12.69
C PHE A 45 4.54 -0.29 -12.54
N THR A 46 3.74 0.03 -13.55
CA THR A 46 2.81 1.17 -13.53
C THR A 46 1.79 1.01 -12.40
N ALA A 47 1.21 -0.18 -12.23
CA ALA A 47 0.25 -0.46 -11.17
C ALA A 47 0.88 -0.29 -9.78
N LEU A 48 2.14 -0.71 -9.58
CA LEU A 48 2.86 -0.49 -8.32
C LEU A 48 3.02 1.01 -8.00
N ILE A 49 3.38 1.82 -8.99
CA ILE A 49 3.52 3.28 -8.81
C ILE A 49 2.16 3.91 -8.49
N ILE A 50 1.12 3.59 -9.26
CA ILE A 50 -0.22 4.15 -9.04
C ILE A 50 -0.76 3.75 -7.66
N MET A 51 -0.57 2.49 -7.24
CA MET A 51 -0.94 2.06 -5.89
C MET A 51 -0.20 2.85 -4.81
N HIS A 52 1.10 3.12 -4.99
CA HIS A 52 1.86 3.92 -4.03
C HIS A 52 1.28 5.33 -3.89
N LEU A 53 1.02 6.01 -5.01
CA LEU A 53 0.45 7.36 -5.02
C LEU A 53 -0.94 7.39 -4.36
N MET A 54 -1.84 6.50 -4.78
CA MET A 54 -3.19 6.43 -4.22
C MET A 54 -3.20 6.09 -2.73
N SER A 55 -2.30 5.20 -2.29
CA SER A 55 -2.16 4.85 -0.87
C SER A 55 -1.67 6.04 -0.05
N GLN A 56 -0.72 6.80 -0.59
CA GLN A 56 -0.22 8.01 0.06
C GLN A 56 -1.31 9.08 0.19
N ASP A 57 -2.10 9.28 -0.85
CA ASP A 57 -3.23 10.22 -0.81
C ASP A 57 -4.27 9.82 0.24
N ALA A 58 -4.60 8.54 0.33
CA ALA A 58 -5.52 8.02 1.33
C ALA A 58 -4.98 8.20 2.77
N ILE A 59 -3.68 7.93 2.97
CA ILE A 59 -3.02 8.14 4.26
C ILE A 59 -3.06 9.63 4.64
N ASN A 60 -2.68 10.52 3.72
CA ASN A 60 -2.69 11.96 3.96
C ASN A 60 -4.09 12.47 4.34
N MET A 61 -5.13 11.97 3.66
CA MET A 61 -6.52 12.29 3.97
C MET A 61 -6.89 11.87 5.40
N VAL A 62 -6.56 10.64 5.79
CA VAL A 62 -6.83 10.13 7.15
C VAL A 62 -6.05 10.93 8.20
N CYS A 63 -4.80 11.25 7.93
CA CYS A 63 -3.96 12.06 8.82
C CYS A 63 -4.54 13.45 9.03
N SER A 64 -4.99 14.11 7.96
CA SER A 64 -5.68 15.40 8.05
C SER A 64 -6.94 15.32 8.93
N LEU A 65 -7.72 14.24 8.84
CA LEU A 65 -8.92 14.04 9.67
C LEU A 65 -8.58 13.80 11.15
N LEU A 66 -7.45 13.15 11.41
CA LEU A 66 -6.97 12.84 12.76
C LEU A 66 -6.12 13.96 13.39
N GLY A 67 -5.93 15.09 12.69
CA GLY A 67 -5.07 16.18 13.14
C GLY A 67 -3.59 15.79 13.22
N ARG A 68 -3.17 14.75 12.49
CA ARG A 68 -1.78 14.29 12.40
C ARG A 68 -1.17 14.78 11.10
N GLN A 69 0.08 15.23 11.12
CA GLN A 69 0.84 15.48 9.90
C GLN A 69 1.85 14.35 9.76
N LEU A 70 1.59 13.44 8.80
CA LEU A 70 2.62 12.55 8.27
C LEU A 70 3.27 13.30 7.11
#